data_AF-A0A2V9RJF4-F1
#
_entry.id   AF-A0A2V9RJF4-F1
#
_cell.length_a   1.000
_cell.length_b   1.000
_cell.length_c   1.000
_cell.angle_alpha   90.00
_cell.angle_beta   90.00
_cell.angle_gamma   90.00
#
_symmetry.space_group_name_H-M   'P 1'
#
loop_
_entity.id
_entity.type
_entity.pdbx_description
1 polymer ?
#
loop_
_entity_poly.entity_id
_entity_poly.type
_entity_poly.pdbx_seq_one_letter_code
_entity_poly.pdbx_strand_id
1 'polypeptide(L)'
;MTNLETFTEKLLQIVLVGQPELEHRLKQPQLRQLRQRLTLRAKTHPLSFEETKAYVMQRLRIAGSNGHMIFEPEALESIHRYSAGIPRVVNLLCEHCLVGAFVDQQKTVSAAAVESVAREFDLGDNTTSQLLTTPRVQNAQNFDLLEALKTLATIADRLRESGHEVSKEEKL
;
A
#
# COMPACT_ATOMS: atom_id res chain seq x y z
N MET A 1 -10.10 -23.17 24.80
CA MET A 1 -10.10 -21.72 25.10
C MET A 1 -8.64 -21.31 25.31
N THR A 2 -7.92 -20.91 24.26
CA THR A 2 -6.53 -20.45 24.40
C THR A 2 -6.51 -18.93 24.24
N ASN A 3 -6.99 -18.24 25.28
CA ASN A 3 -6.55 -16.88 25.54
C ASN A 3 -5.19 -17.00 26.23
N LEU A 4 -4.13 -16.62 25.54
CA LEU A 4 -2.86 -16.33 26.19
C LEU A 4 -2.96 -14.90 26.73
N GLU A 5 -3.74 -14.74 27.79
CA GLU A 5 -3.84 -13.52 28.58
C GLU A 5 -2.94 -13.72 29.80
N THR A 6 -1.70 -13.25 29.72
CA THR A 6 -0.91 -12.97 30.92
C THR A 6 -1.31 -11.57 31.38
N PHE A 7 -1.60 -11.43 32.66
CA PHE A 7 -2.46 -10.43 33.29
C PHE A 7 -2.03 -8.95 33.24
N THR A 8 -1.20 -8.48 32.31
CA THR A 8 -0.70 -7.10 32.40
C THR A 8 -0.62 -6.27 31.12
N GLU A 9 -0.42 -6.83 29.92
CA GLU A 9 -0.44 -6.00 28.69
C GLU A 9 -0.89 -6.81 27.47
N LYS A 10 -1.60 -6.18 26.50
CA LYS A 10 -1.91 -6.81 25.21
C LYS A 10 -0.62 -6.95 24.38
N LEU A 11 0.09 -8.05 24.59
CA LEU A 11 1.49 -8.25 24.17
C LEU A 11 1.72 -8.66 22.69
N LEU A 12 0.69 -8.78 21.83
CA LEU A 12 0.90 -9.24 20.45
C LEU A 12 -0.11 -8.66 19.45
N GLN A 13 0.39 -7.87 18.50
CA GLN A 13 -0.35 -7.44 17.31
C GLN A 13 -0.01 -8.37 16.13
N ILE A 14 -1.02 -9.04 15.57
CA ILE A 14 -0.88 -9.95 14.43
C ILE A 14 -1.46 -9.28 13.18
N VAL A 15 -0.67 -9.15 12.12
CA VAL A 15 -1.12 -8.73 10.80
C VAL A 15 -1.14 -9.94 9.87
N LEU A 16 -2.32 -10.27 9.34
CA LEU A 16 -2.48 -11.36 8.38
C LEU A 16 -2.50 -10.77 6.96
N VAL A 17 -1.54 -11.18 6.14
CA VAL A 17 -1.42 -10.77 4.73
C VAL A 17 -1.39 -12.01 3.85
N GLY A 18 -2.09 -11.98 2.73
CA GLY A 18 -2.11 -13.08 1.79
C GLY A 18 -2.96 -12.78 0.57
N GLN A 19 -3.00 -13.75 -0.34
CA GLN A 19 -3.84 -13.73 -1.53
C GLN A 19 -5.33 -13.93 -1.17
N PRO A 20 -6.29 -13.70 -2.09
CA PRO A 20 -7.74 -13.83 -1.83
C PRO A 20 -8.16 -15.18 -1.19
N GLU A 21 -7.40 -16.23 -1.41
CA GLU A 21 -7.55 -17.56 -0.80
C GLU A 21 -7.49 -17.51 0.72
N LEU A 22 -6.70 -16.59 1.30
CA LEU A 22 -6.65 -16.37 2.74
C LEU A 22 -8.01 -15.92 3.28
N GLU A 23 -8.69 -15.02 2.57
CA GLU A 23 -10.03 -14.58 2.93
C GLU A 23 -11.02 -15.75 2.89
N HIS A 24 -10.89 -16.63 1.90
CA HIS A 24 -11.73 -17.82 1.76
C HIS A 24 -11.48 -18.82 2.89
N ARG A 25 -10.22 -19.08 3.23
CA ARG A 25 -9.83 -19.94 4.37
C ARG A 25 -10.36 -19.38 5.68
N LEU A 26 -10.22 -18.07 5.92
CA LEU A 26 -10.73 -17.44 7.15
C LEU A 26 -12.26 -17.54 7.30
N LYS A 27 -13.01 -17.72 6.20
CA LYS A 27 -14.47 -17.93 6.24
C LYS A 27 -14.87 -19.36 6.63
N GLN A 28 -13.95 -20.32 6.65
CA GLN A 28 -14.25 -21.69 7.00
C GLN A 28 -14.75 -21.82 8.46
N PRO A 29 -15.71 -22.74 8.74
CA PRO A 29 -16.29 -22.89 10.07
C PRO A 29 -15.26 -23.15 11.18
N GLN A 30 -14.16 -23.86 10.85
CA GLN A 30 -13.09 -24.20 11.79
C GLN A 30 -12.31 -22.97 12.28
N LEU A 31 -12.29 -21.87 11.51
CA LEU A 31 -11.58 -20.62 11.83
C LEU A 31 -12.52 -19.51 12.33
N ARG A 32 -13.77 -19.83 12.67
CA ARG A 32 -14.78 -18.85 13.09
C ARG A 32 -14.32 -17.98 14.27
N GLN A 33 -13.67 -18.57 15.28
CA GLN A 33 -13.20 -17.85 16.47
C GLN A 33 -12.10 -16.84 16.13
N LEU A 34 -11.17 -17.21 15.24
CA LEU A 34 -10.12 -16.30 14.75
C LEU A 34 -10.73 -15.17 13.92
N ARG A 35 -11.70 -15.49 13.05
CA ARG A 35 -12.39 -14.50 12.21
C ARG A 35 -13.14 -13.44 13.01
N GLN A 36 -13.70 -13.80 14.17
CA GLN A 36 -14.38 -12.86 15.08
C GLN A 36 -13.42 -11.88 15.76
N ARG A 37 -12.13 -12.23 15.87
CA ARG A 37 -11.09 -11.38 16.47
C ARG A 37 -10.41 -10.45 15.46
N LEU A 38 -10.77 -10.53 14.18
CA LEU A 38 -10.20 -9.68 13.13
C LEU A 38 -10.93 -8.33 13.09
N THR A 39 -10.36 -7.33 13.77
CA THR A 39 -10.93 -5.98 13.91
C THR A 39 -10.91 -5.18 12.61
N LEU A 40 -9.90 -5.40 11.75
CA LEU A 40 -9.71 -4.64 10.51
C LEU A 40 -9.52 -5.58 9.33
N ARG A 41 -10.17 -5.26 8.22
CA ARG A 41 -10.02 -5.94 6.92
C ARG A 41 -9.85 -4.90 5.85
N ALA A 42 -8.76 -4.97 5.10
CA ALA A 42 -8.50 -4.11 3.97
C ALA A 42 -8.10 -4.97 2.77
N LYS A 43 -8.48 -4.51 1.57
CA LYS A 43 -8.01 -5.08 0.31
C LYS A 43 -7.15 -4.03 -0.37
N THR A 44 -5.99 -4.47 -0.86
CA THR A 44 -5.12 -3.62 -1.67
C THR A 44 -5.69 -3.56 -3.08
N HIS A 45 -6.13 -2.37 -3.49
CA HIS A 45 -6.59 -2.11 -4.85
C HIS A 45 -5.43 -1.50 -5.66
N PRO A 46 -5.47 -1.60 -7.00
CA PRO A 46 -4.56 -0.83 -7.84
C PRO A 46 -4.70 0.66 -7.54
N LEU A 47 -3.59 1.38 -7.64
CA LEU A 47 -3.55 2.83 -7.42
C LEU A 47 -4.34 3.53 -8.54
N SER A 48 -5.10 4.57 -8.19
CA SER A 48 -5.60 5.54 -9.17
C SER A 48 -4.44 6.28 -9.86
N PHE A 49 -4.74 7.04 -10.91
CA PHE A 49 -3.73 7.86 -11.59
C PHE A 49 -3.05 8.84 -10.61
N GLU A 50 -3.83 9.55 -9.80
CA GLU A 50 -3.29 10.53 -8.85
C GLU A 50 -2.45 9.86 -7.76
N GLU A 51 -2.89 8.70 -7.26
CA GLU A 51 -2.09 7.90 -6.32
C GLU A 51 -0.82 7.34 -6.96
N THR A 52 -0.87 6.95 -8.23
CA THR A 52 0.30 6.48 -8.99
C THR A 52 1.33 7.60 -9.13
N LYS A 53 0.88 8.80 -9.50
CA LYS A 53 1.72 10.00 -9.57
C LYS A 53 2.33 10.34 -8.21
N ALA A 54 1.51 10.38 -7.16
CA ALA A 54 1.98 10.65 -5.80
C ALA A 54 2.98 9.58 -5.33
N TYR A 55 2.73 8.31 -5.66
CA TYR A 55 3.61 7.19 -5.36
C TYR A 55 4.99 7.36 -6.03
N VAL A 56 5.03 7.62 -7.33
CA VAL A 56 6.28 7.84 -8.08
C VAL A 56 7.03 9.04 -7.50
N MET A 57 6.34 10.17 -7.29
CA MET A 57 6.95 11.38 -6.74
C MET A 57 7.52 11.16 -5.34
N GLN A 58 6.81 10.44 -4.47
CA GLN A 58 7.29 10.13 -3.13
C GLN A 58 8.52 9.21 -3.16
N ARG A 59 8.54 8.21 -4.06
CA ARG A 59 9.71 7.34 -4.22
C ARG A 59 10.92 8.11 -4.73
N LEU A 60 10.75 8.99 -5.71
CA LEU A 60 11.81 9.85 -6.21
C LEU A 60 12.32 10.81 -5.13
N ARG A 61 11.43 11.37 -4.32
CA ARG A 61 11.79 12.21 -3.18
C ARG A 61 12.66 11.45 -2.17
N ILE A 62 12.29 10.22 -1.83
CA ILE A 62 13.09 9.35 -0.95
C ILE A 62 14.46 9.03 -1.57
N ALA A 63 14.51 8.86 -2.90
CA ALA A 63 15.74 8.64 -3.64
C ALA A 63 16.60 9.92 -3.82
N GLY A 64 16.14 11.08 -3.34
CA GLY A 64 16.89 12.33 -3.36
C GLY A 64 16.68 13.20 -4.60
N SER A 65 15.55 13.06 -5.31
CA SER A 65 15.28 13.89 -6.51
C SER A 65 15.14 15.39 -6.22
N ASN A 66 15.07 15.82 -4.95
CA ASN A 66 15.06 17.23 -4.52
C ASN A 66 14.07 18.14 -5.27
N GLY A 67 12.98 17.59 -5.81
CA GLY A 67 12.00 18.35 -6.60
C GLY A 67 12.34 18.51 -8.08
N HIS A 68 13.41 17.89 -8.57
CA HIS A 68 13.69 17.77 -10.00
C HIS A 68 12.62 16.92 -10.67
N MET A 69 12.12 17.42 -11.79
CA MET A 69 11.19 16.71 -12.66
C MET A 69 11.97 15.66 -13.45
N ILE A 70 11.84 14.39 -13.07
CA ILE A 70 12.52 13.27 -13.74
C ILE A 70 11.61 12.61 -14.78
N PHE A 71 10.29 12.67 -14.59
CA PHE A 71 9.30 12.17 -15.55
C PHE A 71 8.45 13.32 -16.05
N GLU A 72 8.22 13.35 -17.36
CA GLU A 72 7.23 14.24 -17.98
C GLU A 72 5.80 13.88 -17.55
N PRO A 73 4.84 14.81 -17.60
CA PRO A 73 3.46 14.52 -17.24
C PRO A 73 2.87 13.39 -18.10
N GLU A 74 3.15 13.40 -19.40
CA GLU A 74 2.70 12.36 -20.34
C GLU A 74 3.37 10.99 -20.05
N ALA A 75 4.59 11.00 -19.52
CA ALA A 75 5.27 9.77 -19.09
C ALA A 75 4.57 9.15 -17.89
N LEU A 76 4.12 9.96 -16.91
CA LEU A 76 3.37 9.48 -15.75
C LEU A 76 2.00 8.91 -16.15
N GLU A 77 1.32 9.53 -17.12
CA GLU A 77 0.09 9.00 -17.71
C GLU A 77 0.32 7.63 -18.36
N SER A 78 1.39 7.51 -19.14
CA SER A 78 1.78 6.25 -19.80
C SER A 78 2.13 5.17 -18.77
N ILE A 79 2.88 5.52 -17.73
CA ILE A 79 3.21 4.60 -16.62
C ILE A 79 1.94 4.07 -15.97
N HIS A 80 0.98 4.94 -15.65
CA HIS A 80 -0.28 4.52 -15.07
C HIS A 80 -1.09 3.62 -16.03
N ARG A 81 -1.15 3.97 -17.32
CA ARG A 81 -1.86 3.20 -18.35
C ARG A 81 -1.35 1.77 -18.46
N TYR A 82 -0.04 1.59 -18.63
CA TYR A 82 0.57 0.27 -18.79
C TYR A 82 0.62 -0.54 -17.48
N SER A 83 0.79 0.13 -16.34
CA SER A 83 0.80 -0.54 -15.04
C SER A 83 -0.58 -0.87 -14.49
N ALA A 84 -1.64 -0.24 -15.01
CA ALA A 84 -2.98 -0.23 -14.43
C ALA A 84 -2.99 0.15 -12.93
N GLY A 85 -2.02 0.95 -12.49
CA GLY A 85 -1.86 1.34 -11.09
C GLY A 85 -1.26 0.26 -10.18
N ILE A 86 -0.77 -0.87 -10.71
CA ILE A 86 -0.14 -1.93 -9.92
C ILE A 86 1.28 -1.47 -9.52
N PRO A 87 1.58 -1.27 -8.22
CA PRO A 87 2.86 -0.67 -7.80
C PRO A 87 4.10 -1.45 -8.26
N ARG A 88 3.99 -2.79 -8.35
CA ARG A 88 5.08 -3.63 -8.86
C ARG A 88 5.41 -3.31 -10.32
N VAL A 89 4.40 -3.11 -11.16
CA VAL A 89 4.57 -2.79 -12.59
C VAL A 89 4.99 -1.34 -12.77
N VAL A 90 4.44 -0.42 -11.96
CA VAL A 90 4.90 0.98 -11.92
C VAL A 90 6.41 1.04 -11.68
N ASN A 91 6.90 0.32 -10.66
CA ASN A 91 8.32 0.31 -10.34
C ASN A 91 9.19 -0.29 -11.46
N LEU A 92 8.73 -1.37 -12.09
CA LEU A 92 9.42 -1.99 -13.22
C LEU A 92 9.60 -0.98 -14.36
N LEU A 93 8.50 -0.34 -14.78
CA LEU A 93 8.54 0.67 -15.84
C LEU A 93 9.49 1.83 -15.47
N CYS A 94 9.36 2.38 -14.26
CA CYS A 94 10.21 3.48 -13.81
C CYS A 94 11.69 3.09 -13.78
N GLU A 95 12.05 1.93 -13.23
CA GLU A 95 13.43 1.47 -13.12
C GLU A 95 14.09 1.36 -14.50
N HIS A 96 13.44 0.68 -15.44
CA HIS A 96 13.96 0.50 -16.78
C HIS A 96 14.03 1.82 -17.57
N CYS A 97 13.04 2.70 -17.40
CA CYS A 97 13.08 4.03 -18.01
C CYS A 97 14.23 4.87 -17.48
N LEU A 98 14.49 4.83 -16.16
CA LEU A 98 15.58 5.59 -15.55
C LEU A 98 16.96 5.07 -15.98
N VAL A 99 17.11 3.74 -16.09
CA VAL A 99 18.34 3.13 -16.60
C VAL A 99 18.56 3.53 -18.07
N GLY A 100 17.52 3.44 -18.91
CA GLY A 100 17.59 3.85 -20.31
C GLY A 100 17.94 5.33 -20.47
N ALA A 101 17.23 6.21 -19.75
CA ALA A 101 17.51 7.65 -19.78
C ALA A 101 18.93 7.98 -19.30
N PHE A 102 19.45 7.26 -18.31
CA PHE A 102 20.83 7.43 -17.87
C PHE A 102 21.85 7.07 -18.96
N VAL A 103 21.64 5.94 -19.65
CA VAL A 103 22.50 5.52 -20.79
C VAL A 103 22.46 6.54 -21.92
N ASP A 104 21.27 7.06 -22.23
CA ASP A 104 21.05 8.07 -23.28
C ASP A 104 21.39 9.51 -22.83
N GLN A 105 21.89 9.68 -21.61
CA GLN A 105 22.21 10.98 -21.00
C GLN A 105 21.04 11.97 -20.96
N GLN A 106 19.81 11.45 -20.91
CA GLN A 106 18.59 12.23 -20.80
C GLN A 106 18.29 12.55 -19.33
N LYS A 107 17.96 13.82 -19.05
CA LYS A 107 17.60 14.26 -17.70
C LYS A 107 16.14 13.98 -17.35
N THR A 108 15.30 13.79 -18.36
CA THR A 108 13.86 13.58 -18.23
C THR A 108 13.44 12.37 -19.05
N VAL A 109 12.53 11.57 -18.49
CA VAL A 109 11.89 10.43 -19.15
C VAL A 109 10.61 10.92 -19.82
N SER A 110 10.50 10.70 -21.13
CA SER A 110 9.32 11.02 -21.94
C SER A 110 8.36 9.84 -22.05
N ALA A 111 7.15 10.09 -22.52
CA ALA A 111 6.15 9.04 -22.78
C ALA A 111 6.66 7.98 -23.77
N ALA A 112 7.41 8.38 -24.80
CA ALA A 112 7.96 7.46 -25.79
C ALA A 112 8.95 6.45 -25.19
N ALA A 113 9.74 6.86 -24.19
CA ALA A 113 10.63 5.97 -23.46
C ALA A 113 9.84 4.92 -22.66
N VAL A 114 8.76 5.36 -22.00
CA VAL A 114 7.84 4.45 -21.27
C VAL A 114 7.18 3.46 -22.21
N GLU A 115 6.70 3.90 -23.38
CA GLU A 115 6.09 3.03 -24.40
C GLU A 115 7.08 2.02 -24.98
N SER A 116 8.36 2.41 -25.12
CA SER A 116 9.41 1.48 -25.56
C SER A 116 9.62 0.37 -24.54
N VAL A 117 9.77 0.74 -23.26
CA VAL A 117 9.94 -0.21 -22.16
C VAL A 117 8.70 -1.07 -21.99
N ALA A 118 7.49 -0.50 -22.07
CA ALA A 118 6.25 -1.25 -21.96
C ALA A 118 6.13 -2.33 -23.04
N ARG A 119 6.54 -2.02 -24.28
CA ARG A 119 6.61 -2.99 -25.38
C ARG A 119 7.66 -4.08 -25.14
N GLU A 120 8.82 -3.75 -24.58
CA GLU A 120 9.86 -4.73 -24.25
C GLU A 120 9.36 -5.77 -23.23
N PHE A 121 8.51 -5.36 -22.30
CA PHE A 121 7.91 -6.23 -21.28
C PHE A 121 6.57 -6.85 -21.67
N ASP A 122 6.16 -6.73 -22.94
CA ASP A 122 4.85 -7.19 -23.45
C ASP A 122 3.66 -6.70 -22.59
N LEU A 123 3.78 -5.50 -22.03
CA LEU A 123 2.70 -4.87 -21.27
C LEU A 123 1.68 -4.30 -22.27
N GLY A 124 0.57 -5.01 -22.44
CA GLY A 124 -0.54 -4.53 -23.28
C GLY A 124 -1.17 -3.25 -22.72
N ASP A 125 -1.67 -2.38 -23.61
CA ASP A 125 -2.57 -1.30 -23.23
C ASP A 125 -3.77 -1.90 -22.49
N ASN A 126 -3.80 -1.76 -21.16
CA ASN A 126 -4.82 -2.35 -20.30
C ASN A 126 -6.17 -1.62 -20.41
N THR A 127 -6.64 -1.36 -21.63
CA THR A 127 -8.06 -1.12 -21.96
C THR A 127 -8.92 -2.35 -21.62
N THR A 128 -8.31 -3.49 -21.26
CA THR A 128 -8.97 -4.66 -20.66
C THR A 128 -9.38 -4.43 -19.20
N SER A 129 -9.96 -3.27 -18.89
CA SER A 129 -10.76 -3.05 -17.68
C SER A 129 -12.11 -3.79 -17.69
N GLN A 130 -12.41 -4.64 -18.69
CA GLN A 130 -13.70 -5.32 -18.81
C GLN A 130 -13.80 -6.72 -18.18
N LEU A 131 -12.71 -7.32 -17.69
CA LEU A 131 -12.80 -8.63 -16.99
C LEU A 131 -12.87 -8.52 -15.46
N LEU A 132 -12.80 -7.30 -14.92
CA LEU A 132 -13.05 -7.01 -13.52
C LEU A 132 -14.16 -5.97 -13.38
N THR A 133 -15.35 -6.28 -13.92
CA THR A 133 -16.61 -5.69 -13.44
C THR A 133 -16.80 -6.12 -11.98
N THR A 134 -16.05 -5.50 -11.09
CA THR A 134 -16.37 -5.53 -9.67
C THR A 134 -17.54 -4.59 -9.52
N PRO A 135 -18.67 -5.03 -8.92
CA PRO A 135 -19.76 -4.11 -8.64
C PRO A 135 -19.19 -2.95 -7.82
N ARG A 136 -19.37 -1.72 -8.32
CA ARG A 136 -19.15 -0.48 -7.58
C ARG A 136 -19.90 -0.63 -6.26
N VAL A 137 -19.20 -0.95 -5.17
CA VAL A 137 -19.80 -0.97 -3.84
C VAL A 137 -20.05 0.48 -3.48
N GLN A 138 -21.26 0.95 -3.75
CA GLN A 138 -21.78 2.28 -3.39
C GLN A 138 -21.99 2.45 -1.88
N ASN A 139 -21.38 1.62 -1.03
CA ASN A 139 -21.43 1.80 0.41
C ASN A 139 -20.07 2.27 0.91
N ALA A 140 -19.78 3.55 0.62
CA ALA A 140 -18.93 4.37 1.47
C ALA A 140 -19.66 4.56 2.82
N GLN A 141 -19.70 3.51 3.65
CA GLN A 141 -19.95 3.71 5.07
C GLN A 141 -18.60 3.93 5.73
N ASN A 142 -18.22 5.20 5.81
CA ASN A 142 -17.29 5.79 6.76
C ASN A 142 -16.14 4.88 7.20
N PHE A 143 -15.19 4.61 6.31
CA PHE A 143 -13.84 4.28 6.75
C PHE A 143 -13.05 5.57 6.79
N ASP A 144 -13.19 6.31 7.88
CA ASP A 144 -12.36 7.48 8.12
C ASP A 144 -10.97 6.98 8.50
N LEU A 145 -10.05 6.96 7.53
CA LEU A 145 -8.65 6.57 7.73
C LEU A 145 -8.02 7.43 8.83
N LEU A 146 -8.51 8.67 9.00
CA LEU A 146 -8.11 9.57 10.07
C LEU A 146 -8.53 9.03 11.44
N GLU A 147 -9.69 8.40 11.53
CA GLU A 147 -10.22 7.82 12.77
C GLU A 147 -9.51 6.51 13.14
N ALA A 148 -9.15 5.69 12.13
CA ALA A 148 -8.30 4.51 12.30
C ALA A 148 -6.87 4.89 12.76
N LEU A 149 -6.28 5.93 12.15
CA LEU A 149 -4.97 6.45 12.57
C LEU A 149 -5.03 7.11 13.95
N LYS A 150 -6.10 7.84 14.27
CA LYS A 150 -6.35 8.38 15.61
C LYS A 150 -6.51 7.27 16.64
N THR A 151 -7.21 6.17 16.34
CA THR A 151 -7.31 5.05 17.27
C THR A 151 -5.95 4.40 17.49
N LEU A 152 -5.15 4.22 16.44
CA LEU A 152 -3.77 3.72 16.57
C LEU A 152 -2.90 4.67 17.42
N ALA A 153 -2.98 5.98 17.18
CA ALA A 153 -2.24 6.97 17.96
C ALA A 153 -2.70 7.03 19.43
N THR A 154 -4.00 6.94 19.69
CA THR A 154 -4.57 6.94 21.04
C THR A 154 -4.20 5.67 21.81
N ILE A 155 -4.13 4.52 21.13
CA ILE A 155 -3.63 3.28 21.71
C ILE A 155 -2.12 3.41 22.01
N ALA A 156 -1.36 4.04 21.11
CA ALA A 156 0.08 4.29 21.33
C ALA A 156 0.34 5.26 22.51
N ASP A 157 -0.47 6.31 22.67
CA ASP A 157 -0.34 7.26 23.79
C ASP A 157 -0.72 6.62 25.14
N ARG A 158 -1.74 5.77 25.18
CA ARG A 158 -2.10 5.01 26.40
C ARG A 158 -1.01 4.04 26.86
N LEU A 159 -0.23 3.50 25.92
CA LEU A 159 0.96 2.68 26.24
C LEU A 159 2.12 3.53 26.81
N ARG A 160 2.16 4.84 26.54
CA ARG A 160 3.18 5.75 27.09
C ARG A 160 2.84 6.21 28.50
N GLU A 161 1.56 6.36 28.81
CA GLU A 161 1.07 6.75 30.14
C GLU A 161 1.13 5.59 31.15
N SER A 162 0.85 4.34 30.73
CA SER A 162 1.00 3.15 31.60
C SER A 162 2.44 2.88 32.02
N GLY A 163 3.42 3.31 31.20
CA GLY A 163 4.84 3.23 31.55
C GLY A 163 5.29 4.22 32.65
N HIS A 164 4.49 5.23 32.99
CA HIS A 164 4.83 6.23 34.01
C HIS A 164 4.34 5.87 35.44
N GLU A 165 3.38 4.96 35.59
CA GLU A 165 2.90 4.53 36.92
C GLU A 165 3.83 3.52 37.60
N VAL A 166 4.57 2.71 36.82
CA VAL A 166 5.45 1.64 37.35
C VAL A 166 6.68 2.20 38.09
N SER A 167 7.11 3.44 37.81
CA SER A 167 8.34 3.98 38.42
C SER A 167 8.18 4.48 39.87
N LYS A 168 6.96 4.52 40.44
CA LYS A 168 6.73 5.01 41.81
C LYS A 168 6.61 3.91 42.87
N GLU A 169 6.45 2.64 42.50
CA GLU A 169 6.29 1.54 43.47
C GLU A 169 7.59 0.77 43.81
N GLU A 170 8.71 1.00 43.12
CA GLU A 170 10.01 0.36 43.44
C GLU A 170 10.83 1.06 44.56
N LYS A 171 10.21 1.91 45.38
CA LYS A 171 10.83 2.46 46.60
C LYS A 171 9.90 2.32 47.80
N LEU A 172 9.76 1.10 48.31
CA LEU A 172 9.51 0.87 49.73
C LEU A 172 10.18 -0.42 50.20
#